data_AF-G9QKB6-F1
#
_entry.id   AF-G9QKB6-F1
#
_cell.length_a   1.000
_cell.length_b   1.000
_cell.length_c   1.000
_cell.angle_alpha   90.00
_cell.angle_beta   90.00
_cell.angle_gamma   90.00
#
_symmetry.space_group_name_H-M   'P 1'
#
loop_
_entity.id
_entity.type
_entity.pdbx_description
1 polymer ?
#
loop_
_entity_poly.entity_id
_entity_poly.type
_entity_poly.pdbx_seq_one_letter_code
_entity_poly.pdbx_strand_id
1 'polypeptide(L)'
;MEDIIKRLEMLEYHQQLLIQMVDKNRHEFDWLIIKNRLTKEETAEFFELCEELNKKYQEQKADGFVFHVPLFQEFEKRLHSKLDCKEVIAACIKQGLYKELMIQLYKNLSN
;
A
#
# COMPACT_ATOMS: atom_id res chain seq x y z
N MET A 1 32.31 -7.29 -11.63
CA MET A 1 30.86 -7.46 -11.80
C MET A 1 30.33 -8.51 -10.85
N GLU A 2 30.93 -9.71 -10.80
CA GLU A 2 30.54 -10.78 -9.87
C GLU A 2 30.61 -10.38 -8.38
N ASP A 3 31.64 -9.64 -7.97
CA ASP A 3 31.77 -9.13 -6.59
C ASP A 3 30.63 -8.16 -6.21
N ILE A 4 30.22 -7.30 -7.14
CA ILE A 4 29.11 -6.35 -6.93
C ILE A 4 27.79 -7.10 -6.75
N ILE A 5 27.55 -8.14 -7.57
CA ILE A 5 26.35 -8.97 -7.46
C ILE A 5 26.30 -9.67 -6.09
N LYS A 6 27.41 -10.30 -5.66
CA LYS A 6 27.49 -10.95 -4.34
C LYS A 6 27.22 -9.97 -3.19
N ARG A 7 27.72 -8.74 -3.30
CA ARG A 7 27.45 -7.68 -2.30
C ARG A 7 25.99 -7.24 -2.30
N LEU A 8 25.33 -7.17 -3.46
CA LEU A 8 23.90 -6.84 -3.56
C LEU A 8 23.04 -7.96 -2.96
N GLU A 9 23.32 -9.22 -3.29
CA GLU A 9 22.61 -10.38 -2.73
C GLU A 9 22.72 -10.42 -1.20
N MET A 10 23.91 -10.14 -0.66
CA MET A 10 24.13 -10.03 0.79
C MET A 10 23.29 -8.90 1.40
N LEU A 11 23.20 -7.74 0.76
CA LEU A 11 22.39 -6.61 1.24
C LEU A 11 20.89 -6.93 1.20
N GLU A 12 20.40 -7.55 0.12
CA GLU A 12 19.00 -8.00 0.03
C GLU A 12 18.69 -9.02 1.13
N TYR A 13 19.58 -9.98 1.38
CA TYR A 13 19.41 -10.97 2.43
C TYR A 13 19.34 -10.32 3.83
N HIS A 14 20.26 -9.40 4.14
CA HIS A 14 20.21 -8.68 5.41
C HIS A 14 18.92 -7.84 5.54
N GLN A 15 18.45 -7.19 4.48
CA GLN A 15 17.19 -6.46 4.49
C GLN A 15 16.00 -7.39 4.81
N GLN A 16 15.98 -8.59 4.21
CA GLN A 16 14.95 -9.60 4.49
C GLN A 16 14.99 -10.08 5.94
N LEU A 17 16.17 -10.21 6.56
CA LEU A 17 16.26 -10.54 7.99
C LEU A 17 15.76 -9.39 8.87
N LEU A 18 16.16 -8.15 8.56
CA LEU A 18 15.78 -6.97 9.33
C LEU A 18 14.26 -6.78 9.35
N ILE A 19 13.57 -6.97 8.22
CA ILE A 19 12.11 -6.77 8.18
C ILE A 19 11.33 -7.83 8.98
N GLN A 20 11.90 -9.02 9.23
CA GLN A 20 11.29 -10.01 10.13
C GLN A 20 11.38 -9.61 11.61
N MET A 21 12.31 -8.71 11.97
CA MET A 21 12.49 -8.23 13.33
C MET A 21 11.57 -7.06 13.68
N VAL A 22 11.00 -6.41 12.66
CA VAL A 22 10.07 -5.30 12.84
C VAL A 22 8.74 -5.84 13.37
N ASP A 23 8.12 -5.14 14.33
CA ASP A 23 6.75 -5.45 14.76
C ASP A 23 5.81 -5.27 13.56
N LYS A 24 5.48 -6.41 12.94
CA LYS A 24 4.65 -6.47 11.74
C LYS A 24 3.38 -5.66 11.94
N ASN A 25 2.77 -5.66 13.13
CA ASN A 25 1.51 -4.97 13.39
C ASN A 25 1.57 -3.46 13.22
N ARG A 26 2.77 -2.85 13.25
CA ARG A 26 2.97 -1.40 13.09
C ARG A 26 3.44 -1.00 11.68
N HIS A 27 3.99 -1.93 10.91
CA HIS A 27 4.67 -1.68 9.64
C HIS A 27 4.21 -2.65 8.54
N GLU A 28 2.93 -3.05 8.54
CA GLU A 28 2.42 -4.07 7.62
C GLU A 28 2.56 -3.66 6.15
N PHE A 29 2.41 -2.37 5.82
CA PHE A 29 2.56 -1.91 4.45
C PHE A 29 4.04 -1.85 4.04
N ASP A 30 4.92 -1.39 4.93
CA ASP A 30 6.38 -1.41 4.70
C ASP A 30 6.87 -2.86 4.46
N TRP A 31 6.28 -3.82 5.17
CA TRP A 31 6.54 -5.25 4.98
C TRP A 31 6.10 -5.73 3.59
N LEU A 32 4.94 -5.27 3.07
CA LEU A 32 4.48 -5.58 1.72
C LEU A 32 5.40 -4.99 0.64
N ILE A 33 5.89 -3.76 0.83
CA ILE A 33 6.87 -3.12 -0.07
C ILE A 33 8.11 -4.00 -0.21
N ILE A 34 8.70 -4.42 0.92
CA ILE A 34 9.95 -5.20 0.92
C ILE A 34 9.70 -6.62 0.39
N LYS A 35 8.64 -7.30 0.85
CA LYS A 35 8.31 -8.66 0.41
C LYS A 35 8.08 -8.74 -1.10
N ASN A 36 7.34 -7.79 -1.65
CA ASN A 36 6.98 -7.78 -3.06
C ASN A 36 8.02 -7.07 -3.94
N ARG A 37 9.16 -6.66 -3.35
CA ARG A 37 10.28 -6.00 -4.04
C ARG A 37 9.81 -4.80 -4.87
N LEU A 38 9.03 -3.93 -4.23
CA LEU A 38 8.63 -2.68 -4.87
C LEU A 38 9.83 -1.76 -4.99
N THR A 39 9.95 -1.10 -6.15
CA THR A 39 10.93 -0.02 -6.31
C THR A 39 10.46 1.24 -5.59
N LYS A 40 11.36 2.22 -5.52
CA LYS A 40 11.02 3.53 -4.97
C LYS A 40 9.91 4.21 -5.79
N GLU A 41 9.99 4.09 -7.11
CA GLU A 41 9.02 4.64 -8.06
C GLU A 41 7.67 3.96 -7.91
N GLU A 42 7.61 2.62 -7.90
CA GLU A 42 6.37 1.86 -7.69
C GLU A 42 5.72 2.20 -6.33
N THR A 43 6.55 2.44 -5.30
CA THR A 43 6.07 2.86 -3.98
C THR A 43 5.55 4.30 -4.00
N ALA A 44 6.23 5.21 -4.71
CA ALA A 44 5.80 6.60 -4.86
C ALA A 44 4.46 6.69 -5.61
N GLU A 45 4.30 5.93 -6.69
CA GLU A 45 3.06 5.83 -7.46
C GLU A 45 1.88 5.37 -6.59
N PHE A 46 2.11 4.44 -5.65
CA PHE A 46 1.10 4.05 -4.67
C PHE A 46 0.67 5.21 -3.77
N PHE A 47 1.64 5.99 -3.25
CA PHE A 47 1.33 7.12 -2.39
C PHE A 47 0.63 8.25 -3.16
N GLU A 48 1.02 8.50 -4.41
CA GLU A 48 0.36 9.45 -5.30
C GLU A 48 -1.10 9.03 -5.58
N LEU A 49 -1.34 7.75 -5.87
CA LEU A 49 -2.69 7.20 -6.01
C LEU A 49 -3.53 7.44 -4.75
N CYS A 50 -2.96 7.19 -3.56
CA CYS A 50 -3.67 7.38 -2.30
C CYS A 50 -3.99 8.84 -2.02
N GLU A 51 -3.06 9.77 -2.29
CA GLU A 51 -3.30 11.21 -2.16
C GLU A 51 -4.44 11.67 -3.07
N GLU A 52 -4.42 11.27 -4.35
CA GLU A 52 -5.47 11.61 -5.32
C GLU A 52 -6.84 11.11 -4.90
N LEU A 53 -6.93 9.84 -4.49
CA LEU A 53 -8.19 9.23 -4.06
C LEU A 53 -8.66 9.80 -2.72
N ASN A 54 -7.76 10.11 -1.80
CA ASN A 54 -8.10 10.72 -0.53
C ASN A 54 -8.67 12.11 -0.74
N LYS A 55 -8.11 12.91 -1.67
CA LYS A 55 -8.68 14.21 -2.03
C LYS A 55 -10.11 14.07 -2.57
N LYS A 56 -10.32 13.18 -3.55
CA LYS A 56 -11.67 12.89 -4.09
C LYS A 56 -12.63 12.42 -3.00
N TYR A 57 -12.15 11.60 -2.07
CA TYR A 57 -12.95 11.11 -0.94
C TYR A 57 -13.39 12.26 0.00
N GLN A 58 -12.48 13.17 0.36
CA GLN A 58 -12.80 14.30 1.22
C GLN A 58 -13.78 15.27 0.55
N GLU A 59 -13.65 15.50 -0.76
CA GLU A 59 -14.61 16.28 -1.56
C GLU A 59 -16.00 15.62 -1.54
N GLN A 60 -16.10 14.32 -1.84
CA GLN A 60 -17.36 13.57 -1.79
C GLN A 60 -18.00 13.59 -0.39
N LYS A 61 -17.19 13.47 0.67
CA LYS A 61 -17.64 13.51 2.06
C LYS A 61 -18.21 14.88 2.44
N ALA A 62 -17.58 15.98 1.99
CA ALA A 62 -18.07 17.34 2.23
C ALA A 62 -19.42 17.60 1.54
N ASP A 63 -19.61 17.03 0.35
CA ASP A 63 -20.84 17.14 -0.43
C ASP A 63 -21.96 16.17 0.03
N GLY A 64 -21.71 15.36 1.07
CA GLY A 64 -22.70 14.42 1.62
C GLY A 64 -22.91 13.16 0.79
N PHE A 65 -22.02 12.83 -0.15
CA PHE A 65 -22.11 11.59 -0.93
C PHE A 65 -21.87 10.36 -0.06
N VAL A 66 -22.75 9.36 -0.20
CA VAL A 66 -22.69 8.10 0.56
C VAL A 66 -22.14 6.94 -0.27
N PHE A 67 -22.13 7.06 -1.61
CA PHE A 67 -21.69 6.00 -2.53
C PHE A 67 -20.26 6.26 -3.03
N HIS A 68 -19.31 5.46 -2.55
CA HIS A 68 -17.88 5.56 -2.89
C HIS A 68 -17.37 4.39 -3.75
N VAL A 69 -18.27 3.59 -4.37
CA VAL A 69 -17.91 2.47 -5.25
C VAL A 69 -16.91 2.86 -6.37
N PRO A 70 -17.04 4.04 -7.01
CA PRO A 70 -16.07 4.46 -8.04
C PRO A 70 -14.64 4.61 -7.52
N LEU A 71 -14.45 5.02 -6.26
CA LEU A 71 -13.12 5.15 -5.66
C LEU A 71 -12.47 3.78 -5.46
N PHE A 72 -13.26 2.78 -5.07
CA PHE A 72 -12.77 1.41 -4.92
C PHE A 72 -12.34 0.81 -6.25
N GLN A 73 -13.18 0.95 -7.29
CA GLN A 73 -12.84 0.46 -8.63
C GLN A 73 -11.60 1.16 -9.20
N GLU A 74 -11.45 2.47 -8.95
CA GLU A 74 -10.25 3.21 -9.36
C GLU A 74 -9.01 2.73 -8.61
N PHE A 75 -9.11 2.51 -7.30
CA PHE A 75 -8.02 1.96 -6.49
C PHE A 75 -7.59 0.58 -6.98
N GLU A 76 -8.53 -0.36 -7.12
CA GLU A 76 -8.24 -1.73 -7.55
C GLU A 76 -7.62 -1.77 -8.96
N LYS A 77 -8.09 -0.94 -9.88
CA LYS A 77 -7.57 -0.88 -11.26
C LYS A 77 -6.16 -0.29 -11.35
N ARG A 78 -5.83 0.69 -10.49
CA ARG A 78 -4.55 1.43 -10.53
C ARG A 78 -3.51 0.86 -9.57
N LEU A 79 -3.91 0.02 -8.63
CA LEU A 79 -2.99 -0.62 -7.71
C LEU A 79 -1.97 -1.45 -8.49
N HIS A 80 -0.70 -1.32 -8.11
CA HIS A 80 0.39 -2.05 -8.76
C HIS A 80 0.15 -3.57 -8.68
N SER A 81 0.38 -4.30 -9.78
CA SER A 81 0.06 -5.74 -9.89
C SER A 81 0.82 -6.67 -8.93
N LYS A 82 1.93 -6.18 -8.35
CA LYS A 82 2.69 -6.86 -7.28
C LYS A 82 1.98 -6.82 -5.92
N LEU A 83 0.91 -6.04 -5.78
CA LEU A 83 0.21 -5.81 -4.53
C LEU A 83 -1.20 -6.41 -4.59
N ASP A 84 -1.59 -7.13 -3.55
CA ASP A 84 -2.97 -7.57 -3.37
C ASP A 84 -3.80 -6.45 -2.73
N CYS A 85 -4.95 -6.14 -3.34
CA CYS A 85 -5.82 -5.04 -2.91
C CYS A 85 -6.30 -5.22 -1.46
N LYS A 86 -6.70 -6.44 -1.08
CA LYS A 86 -7.21 -6.72 0.27
C LYS A 86 -6.09 -6.62 1.31
N GLU A 87 -4.92 -7.19 1.01
CA GLU A 87 -3.75 -7.13 1.88
C GLU A 87 -3.29 -5.69 2.10
N VAL A 88 -3.21 -4.89 1.04
CA VAL A 88 -2.81 -3.48 1.13
C VAL A 88 -3.79 -2.66 1.95
N ILE A 89 -5.10 -2.77 1.68
CA ILE A 89 -6.12 -2.04 2.43
C ILE A 89 -6.01 -2.37 3.92
N ALA A 90 -5.91 -3.66 4.28
CA ALA A 90 -5.78 -4.08 5.67
C ALA A 90 -4.49 -3.56 6.33
N ALA A 91 -3.37 -3.64 5.61
CA ALA A 91 -2.07 -3.18 6.08
C ALA A 91 -2.06 -1.66 6.33
N CYS A 92 -2.59 -0.88 5.40
CA CYS A 92 -2.69 0.57 5.53
C CYS A 92 -3.60 0.99 6.69
N ILE A 93 -4.73 0.29 6.93
CA ILE A 93 -5.61 0.56 8.07
C ILE A 93 -4.86 0.39 9.39
N LYS A 94 -4.12 -0.71 9.54
CA LYS A 94 -3.38 -1.02 10.78
C LYS A 94 -2.20 -0.08 11.01
N GLN A 95 -1.49 0.28 9.93
CA GLN A 95 -0.37 1.22 9.96
C GLN A 95 -0.82 2.69 10.07
N GLY A 96 -2.11 2.98 9.85
CA GLY A 96 -2.69 4.33 9.93
C GLY A 96 -2.50 5.18 8.67
N LEU A 97 -2.13 4.57 7.54
CA LEU A 97 -1.95 5.24 6.26
C LEU A 97 -3.32 5.49 5.60
N TYR A 98 -3.63 6.75 5.27
CA TYR A 98 -4.89 7.16 4.65
C TYR A 98 -6.12 6.52 5.29
N LYS A 99 -6.12 6.45 6.63
CA LYS A 99 -7.00 5.56 7.40
C LYS A 99 -8.49 5.68 7.03
N GLU A 100 -9.01 6.89 6.87
CA GLU A 100 -10.41 7.09 6.50
C GLU A 100 -10.73 6.54 5.11
N LEU A 101 -9.91 6.86 4.11
CA LEU A 101 -10.03 6.33 2.75
C LEU A 101 -9.99 4.79 2.78
N MET A 102 -8.99 4.21 3.45
CA MET A 102 -8.81 2.76 3.49
C MET A 102 -9.97 2.03 4.17
N ILE A 103 -10.55 2.60 5.23
CA ILE A 103 -11.76 2.06 5.87
C ILE A 103 -12.94 2.07 4.88
N GLN A 104 -13.08 3.11 4.05
CA GLN A 104 -14.15 3.15 3.05
C GLN A 104 -13.90 2.17 1.91
N LEU A 105 -12.67 2.04 1.42
CA LEU A 105 -12.30 1.03 0.43
C LEU A 105 -12.59 -0.38 0.97
N TYR A 106 -12.27 -0.64 2.25
CA TYR A 106 -12.53 -1.93 2.91
C TYR A 106 -14.01 -2.31 2.91
N LYS A 107 -14.93 -1.37 3.10
CA LYS A 107 -16.38 -1.64 3.06
C LYS A 107 -16.84 -2.13 1.69
N ASN A 108 -16.18 -1.69 0.61
CA ASN A 108 -16.50 -2.11 -0.75
C ASN A 108 -15.96 -3.51 -1.10
N LEU A 109 -15.04 -4.08 -0.29
CA LEU A 109 -14.55 -5.45 -0.44
C LEU A 109 -15.55 -6.53 0.00
N SER A 110 -16.55 -6.15 0.81
CA SER A 110 -17.49 -7.07 1.47
C SER A 110 -18.87 -7.13 0.79
N ASN A 111 -19.02 -6.46 -0.36
CA ASN A 111 -20.24 -6.44 -1.17
C ASN A 111 -20.08 -7.29 -2.43
#